data_AF-A0A8X7MZ77-F1
#
_entry.id   AF-A0A8X7MZ77-F1
#
_cell.length_a   1.000
_cell.length_b   1.000
_cell.length_c   1.000
_cell.angle_alpha   90.00
_cell.angle_beta   90.00
_cell.angle_gamma   90.00
#
_symmetry.space_group_name_H-M   'P 1'
#
loop_
_entity.id
_entity.type
_entity.pdbx_description
1 polymer ?
#
loop_
_entity_poly.entity_id
_entity_poly.type
_entity_poly.pdbx_seq_one_letter_code
_entity_poly.pdbx_strand_id
1 'polypeptide(L)'
;MLPIHVEARPAAPPSMQELLGPRGLASLTVNELELSPSGSQPSASASAPKTRPARWGSNEFRFYFCVLAVVIPYMVWVPMSISHESHPNFPLYRHLLKKGWLLGRLRDNSDHQYRSFRSFVALLVAVAALYTLLSKIAALASPLRLSFLLPASTARAPNNRLLFLSFFAAVFLVALHGTNSIKILLFAGLNYALAHRCGGALDARLVVPAIWAFNIGVLFLAHWTEGLPWKLLGTSFAWLDAYTGLLPRWYINYNISMLRLVSFALDCHWAQTEQRSDRHQPSSNGMAAAQTSRARTTASASREEYRSFLLYMTYIAYPPLFIAGPIMTFNDFAAQLRQPLVIPRQSVLRYAIRWIFCLLTMEFVLHFIWVNAIKDAKAWKGLSLMQLSMVGVWNLIVVWLKLLIPWRFFRLWAMLDGVDAPENMIRCVANNYSTLGFWRSWHRSYNLWIVRYIYIPIGGAANAVPATLLVFTFVALWHDLSLKLLAWGWLVTLFIVPELLARWLVPTKKYGDEPWYRAACGVGGVFNLFLMMGANLVGFAIGLDGMKYMVDQLTGSAGGIPFLLACSATLYIGVQLMMEYR
;
A
#
# COMPACT_ATOMS: atom_id res chain seq x y z
N MET A 1 5.98 13.27 69.49
CA MET A 1 6.80 13.08 68.27
C MET A 1 6.03 12.17 67.32
N LEU A 2 5.35 12.78 66.34
CA LEU A 2 4.62 12.10 65.27
C LEU A 2 5.33 12.46 63.95
N PRO A 3 5.67 11.48 63.09
CA PRO A 3 6.42 11.73 61.87
C PRO A 3 5.51 12.32 60.79
N ILE A 4 6.02 13.36 60.13
CA ILE A 4 5.39 14.06 59.01
C ILE A 4 5.49 13.16 57.76
N HIS A 5 4.33 12.84 57.17
CA HIS A 5 4.25 12.17 55.88
C HIS A 5 4.79 13.10 54.77
N VAL A 6 5.86 12.67 54.11
CA VAL A 6 6.38 13.31 52.90
C VAL A 6 5.55 12.84 51.71
N GLU A 7 4.78 13.74 51.11
CA GLU A 7 4.09 13.51 49.84
C GLU A 7 5.09 13.21 48.72
N ALA A 8 4.87 12.10 47.99
CA ALA A 8 5.63 11.76 46.82
C ALA A 8 5.40 12.79 45.70
N ARG A 9 6.49 13.40 45.20
CA ARG A 9 6.45 14.32 44.05
C ARG A 9 5.78 13.63 42.84
N PRO A 10 4.95 14.34 42.05
CA PRO A 10 4.44 13.82 40.79
C PRO A 10 5.62 13.52 39.85
N ALA A 11 5.63 12.30 39.30
CA ALA A 11 6.64 11.87 38.33
C ALA A 11 6.64 12.83 37.12
N ALA A 12 7.82 13.26 36.69
CA ALA A 12 7.99 14.11 35.50
C ALA A 12 7.34 13.44 34.27
N PRO A 13 6.75 14.22 33.35
CA PRO A 13 6.16 13.65 32.14
C PRO A 13 7.23 12.90 31.33
N PRO A 14 6.91 11.71 30.79
CA PRO A 14 7.87 10.93 30.00
C PRO A 14 8.33 11.75 28.80
N SER A 15 9.63 11.67 28.52
CA SER A 15 10.23 12.33 27.35
C SER A 15 9.62 11.77 26.05
N MET A 16 9.61 12.56 24.97
CA MET A 16 9.09 12.12 23.66
C MET A 16 9.81 10.85 23.14
N GLN A 17 11.06 10.63 23.54
CA GLN A 17 11.83 9.40 23.26
C GLN A 17 11.35 8.18 24.05
N GLU A 18 11.01 8.32 25.33
CA GLU A 18 10.49 7.22 26.15
C GLU A 18 9.10 6.77 25.70
N LEU A 19 8.30 7.71 25.18
CA LEU A 19 6.93 7.45 24.73
C LEU A 19 6.87 6.72 23.38
N LEU A 20 7.82 7.01 22.50
CA LEU A 20 7.89 6.42 21.16
C LEU A 20 8.79 5.18 21.09
N GLY A 21 9.50 4.86 22.18
CA GLY A 21 10.57 3.88 22.23
C GLY A 21 11.83 4.35 21.51
N PRO A 22 12.93 3.54 21.49
CA PRO A 22 14.21 3.90 20.85
C PRO A 22 14.11 4.15 19.32
N ARG A 23 12.91 4.04 18.75
CA ARG A 23 12.60 4.17 17.32
C ARG A 23 11.57 5.24 16.99
N GLY A 24 11.14 6.09 17.92
CA GLY A 24 10.29 7.24 17.58
C GLY A 24 8.96 6.83 16.90
N LEU A 25 8.37 7.72 16.09
CA LEU A 25 7.20 7.40 15.27
C LEU A 25 7.44 6.26 14.25
N ALA A 26 8.68 5.77 14.08
CA ALA A 26 8.99 4.59 13.27
C ALA A 26 8.50 3.28 13.92
N SER A 27 8.45 3.20 15.25
CA SER A 27 7.79 2.08 15.96
C SER A 27 6.28 2.07 15.65
N LEU A 28 5.73 3.23 15.29
CA LEU A 28 4.33 3.43 14.95
C LEU A 28 4.00 3.09 13.49
N THR A 29 4.98 2.85 12.61
CA THR A 29 4.76 2.44 11.19
C THR A 29 5.27 1.03 10.84
N VAL A 30 6.04 0.36 11.71
CA VAL A 30 6.59 -0.98 11.42
C VAL A 30 6.39 -1.94 12.60
N ASN A 31 6.05 -3.21 12.32
CA ASN A 31 5.85 -4.23 13.37
C ASN A 31 7.15 -4.44 14.15
N GLU A 32 7.06 -4.45 15.47
CA GLU A 32 8.15 -4.80 16.40
C GLU A 32 8.78 -6.15 16.04
N LEU A 33 7.99 -7.08 15.52
CA LEU A 33 8.43 -8.41 15.07
C LEU A 33 9.43 -8.40 13.91
N GLU A 34 9.40 -7.38 13.05
CA GLU A 34 10.34 -7.33 11.95
C GLU A 34 11.58 -6.52 12.29
N LEU A 35 11.55 -5.56 13.23
CA LEU A 35 12.66 -4.64 13.45
C LEU A 35 13.68 -5.00 14.55
N SER A 36 13.49 -6.00 15.43
CA SER A 36 14.49 -6.31 16.49
C SER A 36 15.94 -6.39 15.94
N PRO A 37 16.90 -5.62 16.50
CA PRO A 37 18.25 -5.47 15.94
C PRO A 37 19.27 -6.45 16.55
N SER A 38 18.85 -7.44 17.33
CA SER A 38 19.74 -8.41 17.94
C SER A 38 19.32 -9.82 17.57
N GLY A 39 20.27 -10.62 17.08
CA GLY A 39 20.22 -12.08 17.14
C GLY A 39 20.34 -12.61 18.56
N SER A 40 19.85 -11.87 19.55
CA SER A 40 19.59 -12.44 20.86
C SER A 40 18.31 -13.27 20.69
N GLN A 41 18.43 -14.59 20.87
CA GLN A 41 17.32 -15.30 21.50
C GLN A 41 16.77 -14.42 22.62
N PRO A 42 15.44 -14.33 22.81
CA PRO A 42 14.91 -13.56 23.92
C PRO A 42 15.69 -14.01 25.16
N SER A 43 16.43 -13.09 25.77
CA SER A 43 17.00 -13.37 27.08
C SER A 43 15.82 -13.84 27.91
N ALA A 44 15.98 -14.98 28.59
CA ALA A 44 14.95 -15.62 29.40
C ALA A 44 14.47 -14.75 30.60
N SER A 45 14.65 -13.43 30.53
CA SER A 45 14.32 -12.41 31.52
C SER A 45 13.38 -11.32 31.03
N ALA A 46 12.97 -11.30 29.74
CA ALA A 46 11.81 -10.49 29.34
C ALA A 46 10.56 -11.29 29.69
N SER A 47 9.90 -10.94 30.80
CA SER A 47 8.61 -11.50 31.18
C SER A 47 7.68 -11.52 29.96
N ALA A 48 7.22 -12.71 29.58
CA ALA A 48 6.20 -12.85 28.56
C ALA A 48 5.06 -11.86 28.88
N PRO A 49 4.55 -11.09 27.90
CA PRO A 49 3.44 -10.18 28.16
C PRO A 49 2.33 -11.01 28.79
N LYS A 50 1.86 -10.62 29.98
CA LYS A 50 0.77 -11.30 30.69
C LYS A 50 -0.40 -11.44 29.72
N THR A 51 -0.58 -12.61 29.13
CA THR A 51 -1.69 -12.88 28.22
C THR A 51 -2.95 -12.94 29.07
N ARG A 52 -3.78 -11.90 28.99
CA ARG A 52 -5.07 -11.91 29.65
C ARG A 52 -5.91 -13.07 29.09
N PRO A 53 -6.72 -13.74 29.91
CA PRO A 53 -7.62 -14.76 29.40
C PRO A 53 -8.57 -14.15 28.38
N ALA A 54 -8.81 -14.87 27.29
CA ALA A 54 -9.64 -14.39 26.20
C ALA A 54 -11.08 -14.15 26.68
N ARG A 55 -11.66 -13.01 26.30
CA ARG A 55 -12.99 -12.58 26.74
C ARG A 55 -14.12 -13.07 25.84
N TRP A 56 -13.84 -13.87 24.81
CA TRP A 56 -14.84 -14.40 23.87
C TRP A 56 -16.03 -15.09 24.56
N GLY A 57 -15.80 -15.71 25.73
CA GLY A 57 -16.84 -16.39 26.52
C GLY A 57 -17.63 -15.49 27.47
N SER A 58 -17.27 -14.21 27.62
CA SER A 58 -17.91 -13.31 28.58
C SER A 58 -19.32 -12.90 28.14
N ASN A 59 -20.17 -12.52 29.11
CA ASN A 59 -21.53 -12.02 28.83
C ASN A 59 -21.51 -10.75 27.95
N GLU A 60 -20.47 -9.92 28.11
CA GLU A 60 -20.21 -8.75 27.26
C GLU A 60 -20.02 -9.15 25.79
N PHE A 61 -19.15 -10.12 25.49
CA PHE A 61 -18.91 -10.56 24.11
C PHE A 61 -20.09 -11.33 23.52
N ARG A 62 -20.83 -12.09 24.33
CA ARG A 62 -22.09 -12.72 23.90
C ARG A 62 -23.10 -11.67 23.47
N PHE A 63 -23.27 -10.61 24.25
CA PHE A 63 -24.12 -9.47 23.87
C PHE A 63 -23.62 -8.82 22.57
N TYR A 64 -22.31 -8.59 22.43
CA TYR A 64 -21.73 -8.05 21.21
C TYR A 64 -22.01 -8.91 19.98
N PHE A 65 -21.90 -10.23 20.10
CA PHE A 65 -22.24 -11.15 19.02
C PHE A 65 -23.72 -11.09 18.65
N CYS A 66 -24.64 -11.01 19.62
CA CYS A 66 -26.06 -10.83 19.36
C CYS A 66 -26.34 -9.54 18.56
N VAL A 67 -25.72 -8.42 18.96
CA VAL A 67 -25.86 -7.14 18.24
C VAL A 67 -25.33 -7.27 16.80
N LEU A 68 -24.14 -7.83 16.63
CA LEU A 68 -23.53 -7.98 15.30
C LEU A 68 -24.29 -8.94 14.39
N ALA A 69 -24.92 -9.98 14.94
CA ALA A 69 -25.75 -10.91 14.18
C ALA A 69 -26.96 -10.23 13.53
N VAL A 70 -27.43 -9.09 14.09
CA VAL A 70 -28.49 -8.27 13.51
C VAL A 70 -27.91 -7.16 12.64
N VAL A 71 -26.92 -6.43 13.15
CA VAL A 71 -26.42 -5.22 12.50
C VAL A 71 -25.67 -5.52 11.21
N ILE A 72 -24.82 -6.57 11.16
CA ILE A 72 -24.05 -6.88 9.94
C ILE A 72 -24.98 -7.23 8.77
N PRO A 73 -25.96 -8.15 8.90
CA PRO A 73 -26.94 -8.38 7.84
C PRO A 73 -27.73 -7.12 7.46
N TYR A 74 -28.11 -6.30 8.44
CA TYR A 74 -28.81 -5.04 8.17
C TYR A 74 -27.96 -4.05 7.36
N MET A 75 -26.67 -3.91 7.68
CA MET A 75 -25.72 -3.08 6.92
C MET A 75 -25.52 -3.54 5.48
N VAL A 76 -25.71 -4.84 5.19
CA VAL A 76 -25.70 -5.39 3.83
C VAL A 76 -27.06 -5.19 3.14
N TRP A 77 -28.16 -5.39 3.86
CA TRP A 77 -29.51 -5.29 3.32
C TRP A 77 -29.92 -3.87 2.92
N VAL A 78 -29.58 -2.85 3.73
CA VAL A 78 -29.92 -1.45 3.46
C VAL A 78 -29.43 -0.94 2.08
N PRO A 79 -28.16 -1.10 1.69
CA PRO A 79 -27.71 -0.66 0.38
C PRO A 79 -28.26 -1.54 -0.75
N MET A 80 -28.61 -2.81 -0.48
CA MET A 80 -29.30 -3.67 -1.45
C MET A 80 -30.74 -3.22 -1.68
N SER A 81 -31.45 -2.75 -0.65
CA SER A 81 -32.85 -2.33 -0.75
C SER A 81 -33.03 -1.04 -1.56
N ILE A 82 -32.02 -0.17 -1.59
CA ILE A 82 -32.00 1.03 -2.46
C ILE A 82 -31.44 0.76 -3.86
N SER A 83 -30.87 -0.43 -4.08
CA SER A 83 -30.29 -0.88 -5.36
C SER A 83 -31.29 -1.76 -6.12
N HIS A 84 -32.47 -1.21 -6.42
CA HIS A 84 -33.53 -1.91 -7.16
C HIS A 84 -34.13 -1.02 -8.24
N GLU A 85 -34.61 -1.62 -9.34
CA GLU A 85 -35.16 -0.87 -10.48
C GLU A 85 -36.46 -0.11 -10.14
N SER A 86 -37.17 -0.56 -9.10
CA SER A 86 -38.38 0.09 -8.58
C SER A 86 -38.10 1.27 -7.63
N HIS A 87 -36.85 1.52 -7.25
CA HIS A 87 -36.51 2.59 -6.33
C HIS A 87 -36.72 3.97 -7.00
N PRO A 88 -37.30 4.98 -6.33
CA PRO A 88 -37.56 6.29 -6.93
C PRO A 88 -36.34 6.97 -7.55
N ASN A 89 -35.16 6.78 -6.97
CA ASN A 89 -33.91 7.35 -7.46
C ASN A 89 -33.28 6.58 -8.63
N PHE A 90 -33.79 5.39 -9.00
CA PHE A 90 -33.21 4.54 -10.05
C PHE A 90 -33.04 5.23 -11.41
N PRO A 91 -34.02 6.02 -11.92
CA PRO A 91 -33.86 6.72 -13.20
C PRO A 91 -32.64 7.65 -13.25
N LEU A 92 -32.21 8.19 -12.10
CA LEU A 92 -31.09 9.14 -12.02
C LEU A 92 -29.74 8.49 -12.34
N TYR A 93 -29.55 7.21 -11.99
CA TYR A 93 -28.26 6.52 -12.14
C TYR A 93 -28.29 5.30 -13.06
N ARG A 94 -29.46 4.93 -13.63
CA ARG A 94 -29.62 3.80 -14.56
C ARG A 94 -28.60 3.79 -15.70
N HIS A 95 -28.24 4.96 -16.23
CA HIS A 95 -27.30 5.09 -17.36
C HIS A 95 -25.87 4.63 -17.03
N LEU A 96 -25.52 4.54 -15.74
CA LEU A 96 -24.21 4.05 -15.26
C LEU A 96 -24.17 2.52 -15.09
N LEU A 97 -25.33 1.87 -15.14
CA LEU A 97 -25.47 0.42 -15.02
C LEU A 97 -25.36 -0.26 -16.38
N LYS A 98 -24.92 -1.51 -16.37
CA LYS A 98 -24.89 -2.39 -17.56
C LYS A 98 -25.53 -3.73 -17.25
N LYS A 99 -25.89 -4.48 -18.29
CA LYS A 99 -26.39 -5.85 -18.14
C LYS A 99 -25.34 -6.70 -17.42
N GLY A 100 -25.71 -7.22 -16.26
CA GLY A 100 -24.88 -8.13 -15.48
C GLY A 100 -25.06 -9.58 -15.93
N TRP A 101 -24.25 -10.47 -15.36
CA TRP A 101 -24.31 -11.91 -15.62
C TRP A 101 -24.95 -12.67 -14.45
N LEU A 102 -25.06 -12.03 -13.27
CA LEU A 102 -25.56 -12.67 -12.06
C LEU A 102 -27.07 -12.47 -11.91
N LEU A 103 -27.84 -13.57 -11.95
CA LEU A 103 -29.29 -13.61 -11.70
C LEU A 103 -30.11 -12.59 -12.53
N GLY A 104 -29.68 -12.29 -13.75
CA GLY A 104 -30.34 -11.31 -14.62
C GLY A 104 -30.28 -9.86 -14.14
N ARG A 105 -29.57 -9.57 -13.04
CA ARG A 105 -29.48 -8.22 -12.47
C ARG A 105 -28.57 -7.32 -13.30
N LEU A 106 -28.84 -6.01 -13.24
CA LEU A 106 -27.89 -5.00 -13.69
C LEU A 106 -26.67 -4.96 -12.77
N ARG A 107 -25.54 -4.54 -13.34
CA ARG A 107 -24.26 -4.38 -12.68
C ARG A 107 -23.83 -2.92 -12.71
N ASP A 108 -23.38 -2.42 -11.57
CA ASP A 108 -22.69 -1.16 -11.46
C ASP A 108 -21.37 -1.20 -12.24
N ASN A 109 -21.23 -0.28 -13.18
CA ASN A 109 -20.09 -0.20 -14.09
C ASN A 109 -19.53 1.23 -14.16
N SER A 110 -19.77 2.02 -13.10
CA SER A 110 -19.43 3.45 -13.06
C SER A 110 -17.92 3.70 -12.81
N ASP A 111 -17.27 2.90 -11.95
CA ASP A 111 -15.83 3.06 -11.65
C ASP A 111 -14.97 2.65 -12.87
N HIS A 112 -14.36 3.64 -13.51
CA HIS A 112 -13.54 3.47 -14.71
C HIS A 112 -12.31 2.58 -14.47
N GLN A 113 -11.66 2.72 -13.30
CA GLN A 113 -10.41 2.00 -13.00
C GLN A 113 -10.67 0.50 -12.89
N TYR A 114 -11.68 0.11 -12.10
CA TYR A 114 -12.05 -1.29 -11.96
C TYR A 114 -12.65 -1.85 -13.25
N ARG A 115 -13.48 -1.06 -13.95
CA ARG A 115 -14.04 -1.47 -15.26
C ARG A 115 -12.94 -1.80 -16.25
N SER A 116 -11.90 -0.96 -16.34
CA SER A 116 -10.76 -1.20 -17.23
C SER A 116 -10.04 -2.50 -16.86
N PHE A 117 -9.67 -2.69 -15.58
CA PHE A 117 -9.04 -3.92 -15.12
C PHE A 117 -9.89 -5.17 -15.42
N ARG A 118 -11.19 -5.11 -15.13
CA ARG A 118 -12.15 -6.20 -15.35
C ARG A 118 -12.21 -6.60 -16.82
N SER A 119 -12.22 -5.64 -17.75
CA SER A 119 -12.23 -5.90 -19.20
C SER A 119 -10.98 -6.63 -19.68
N PHE A 120 -9.84 -6.43 -19.02
CA PHE A 120 -8.56 -7.05 -19.38
C PHE A 120 -8.17 -8.25 -18.50
N VAL A 121 -8.97 -8.61 -17.48
CA VAL A 121 -8.55 -9.62 -16.49
C VAL A 121 -8.28 -10.99 -17.12
N ALA A 122 -9.09 -11.39 -18.11
CA ALA A 122 -8.89 -12.66 -18.82
C ALA A 122 -7.59 -12.66 -19.65
N LEU A 123 -7.33 -11.55 -20.35
CA LEU A 123 -6.08 -11.37 -21.10
C LEU A 123 -4.87 -11.38 -20.16
N LEU A 124 -4.95 -10.68 -19.01
CA LEU A 124 -3.88 -10.65 -18.02
C LEU A 124 -3.61 -12.04 -17.44
N VAL A 125 -4.65 -12.84 -17.14
CA VAL A 125 -4.49 -14.22 -16.69
C VAL A 125 -3.81 -15.07 -17.76
N ALA A 126 -4.20 -14.93 -19.03
CA ALA A 126 -3.59 -15.66 -20.15
C ALA A 126 -2.10 -15.28 -20.33
N VAL A 127 -1.78 -13.98 -20.28
CA VAL A 127 -0.39 -13.49 -20.36
C VAL A 127 0.43 -13.98 -19.17
N ALA A 128 -0.12 -13.95 -17.95
CA ALA A 128 0.57 -14.46 -16.76
C ALA A 128 0.83 -15.97 -16.85
N ALA A 129 -0.13 -16.75 -17.37
CA ALA A 129 0.03 -18.19 -17.59
C ALA A 129 1.11 -18.48 -18.66
N LEU A 130 1.07 -17.79 -19.80
CA LEU A 130 2.07 -17.94 -20.85
C LEU A 130 3.47 -17.55 -20.35
N TYR A 131 3.58 -16.41 -19.67
CA TYR A 131 4.82 -15.95 -19.06
C TYR A 131 5.40 -16.98 -18.09
N THR A 132 4.58 -17.50 -17.16
CA THR A 132 5.05 -18.45 -16.14
C THR A 132 5.46 -19.79 -16.75
N LEU A 133 4.79 -20.23 -17.82
CA LEU A 133 5.20 -21.40 -18.59
C LEU A 133 6.57 -21.18 -19.25
N LEU A 134 6.73 -20.08 -19.99
CA LEU A 134 7.98 -19.76 -20.68
C LEU A 134 9.14 -19.52 -19.71
N SER A 135 8.89 -18.87 -18.57
CA SER A 135 9.89 -18.64 -17.50
C SER A 135 10.43 -19.97 -16.97
N LYS A 136 9.55 -20.95 -16.73
CA LYS A 136 9.96 -22.29 -16.27
C LYS A 136 10.73 -23.06 -17.33
N ILE A 137 10.32 -22.98 -18.61
CA ILE A 137 11.05 -23.60 -19.72
C ILE A 137 12.45 -23.00 -19.83
N ALA A 138 12.57 -21.67 -19.77
CA ALA A 138 13.85 -20.97 -19.82
C ALA A 138 14.77 -21.33 -18.63
N ALA A 139 14.19 -21.53 -17.44
CA ALA A 139 14.94 -21.97 -16.26
C ALA A 139 15.44 -23.43 -16.34
N LEU A 140 14.78 -24.28 -17.13
CA LEU A 140 15.18 -25.67 -17.38
C LEU A 140 16.16 -25.82 -18.55
N ALA A 141 16.22 -24.85 -19.47
CA ALA A 141 17.11 -24.88 -20.62
C ALA A 141 18.59 -24.71 -20.20
N SER A 142 19.49 -25.41 -20.90
CA SER A 142 20.95 -25.26 -20.74
C SER A 142 21.42 -23.85 -21.08
N PRO A 143 22.39 -23.25 -20.36
CA PRO A 143 22.82 -21.87 -20.56
C PRO A 143 23.22 -21.59 -22.02
N LEU A 144 22.49 -20.69 -22.68
CA LEU A 144 22.82 -20.21 -24.02
C LEU A 144 24.04 -19.28 -23.88
N ARG A 145 25.20 -19.73 -24.35
CA ARG A 145 26.42 -18.91 -24.37
C ARG A 145 26.31 -17.84 -25.47
N LEU A 146 25.69 -16.70 -25.16
CA LEU A 146 25.76 -15.49 -25.98
C LEU A 146 27.08 -14.75 -25.70
N SER A 147 28.19 -15.30 -26.18
CA SER A 147 29.54 -14.74 -26.05
C SER A 147 29.75 -13.42 -26.82
N PHE A 148 28.81 -13.03 -27.69
CA PHE A 148 28.93 -11.83 -28.53
C PHE A 148 28.41 -10.54 -27.88
N LEU A 149 27.54 -10.63 -26.86
CA LEU A 149 26.87 -9.45 -26.27
C LEU A 149 27.42 -9.01 -24.90
N LEU A 150 28.33 -9.78 -24.30
CA LEU A 150 28.82 -9.52 -22.94
C LEU A 150 30.36 -9.55 -22.87
N PRO A 151 31.01 -8.56 -22.22
CA PRO A 151 32.45 -8.57 -21.98
C PRO A 151 32.89 -9.79 -21.17
N ALA A 152 34.04 -10.35 -21.55
CA ALA A 152 34.66 -11.55 -20.96
C ALA A 152 34.95 -11.46 -19.44
N SER A 153 34.80 -10.29 -18.82
CA SER A 153 35.01 -10.07 -17.38
C SER A 153 33.82 -10.44 -16.49
N THR A 154 32.70 -10.90 -17.06
CA THR A 154 31.58 -11.46 -16.28
C THR A 154 31.76 -12.98 -16.12
N ALA A 155 32.47 -13.41 -15.08
CA ALA A 155 32.85 -14.81 -14.83
C ALA A 155 31.68 -15.77 -14.49
N ARG A 156 30.43 -15.38 -14.72
CA ARG A 156 29.27 -16.27 -14.80
C ARG A 156 28.47 -15.90 -16.03
N ALA A 157 28.26 -16.87 -16.93
CA ALA A 157 27.29 -16.73 -18.00
C ALA A 157 25.96 -16.22 -17.40
N PRO A 158 25.28 -15.24 -18.03
CA PRO A 158 23.99 -14.77 -17.53
C PRO A 158 23.06 -15.97 -17.40
N ASN A 159 22.40 -16.07 -16.24
CA ASN A 159 21.40 -17.11 -16.01
C ASN A 159 20.34 -17.00 -17.13
N ASN A 160 20.03 -18.10 -17.82
CA ASN A 160 19.00 -18.14 -18.88
C ASN A 160 17.68 -17.51 -18.41
N ARG A 161 17.38 -17.64 -17.12
CA ARG A 161 16.25 -16.97 -16.50
C ARG A 161 16.35 -15.45 -16.61
N LEU A 162 17.50 -14.84 -16.31
CA LEU A 162 17.66 -13.38 -16.41
C LEU A 162 17.47 -12.91 -17.85
N LEU A 163 18.07 -13.60 -18.83
CA LEU A 163 17.90 -13.27 -20.25
C LEU A 163 16.42 -13.34 -20.68
N PHE A 164 15.72 -14.40 -20.29
CA PHE A 164 14.30 -14.54 -20.55
C PHE A 164 13.50 -13.39 -19.92
N LEU A 165 13.76 -13.09 -18.64
CA LEU A 165 13.05 -12.03 -17.93
C LEU A 165 13.28 -10.67 -18.60
N SER A 166 14.51 -10.36 -18.99
CA SER A 166 14.84 -9.11 -19.69
C SER A 166 14.16 -9.03 -21.06
N PHE A 167 14.20 -10.12 -21.84
CA PHE A 167 13.58 -10.17 -23.16
C PHE A 167 12.06 -9.98 -23.06
N PHE A 168 11.41 -10.76 -22.17
CA PHE A 168 9.98 -10.64 -21.96
C PHE A 168 9.62 -9.25 -21.45
N ALA A 169 10.39 -8.67 -20.52
CA ALA A 169 10.17 -7.32 -20.02
C ALA A 169 10.24 -6.27 -21.13
N ALA A 170 11.19 -6.39 -22.06
CA ALA A 170 11.30 -5.49 -23.21
C ALA A 170 10.07 -5.61 -24.14
N VAL A 171 9.68 -6.83 -24.50
CA VAL A 171 8.48 -7.09 -25.32
C VAL A 171 7.22 -6.56 -24.62
N PHE A 172 7.08 -6.83 -23.33
CA PHE A 172 5.96 -6.38 -22.52
C PHE A 172 5.88 -4.85 -22.45
N LEU A 173 7.02 -4.17 -22.25
CA LEU A 173 7.09 -2.72 -22.19
C LEU A 173 6.70 -2.07 -23.53
N VAL A 174 7.18 -2.61 -24.64
CA VAL A 174 6.82 -2.14 -26.00
C VAL A 174 5.35 -2.42 -26.30
N ALA A 175 4.82 -3.59 -25.93
CA ALA A 175 3.40 -3.90 -26.12
C ALA A 175 2.49 -2.94 -25.32
N LEU A 176 2.89 -2.61 -24.09
CA LEU A 176 2.12 -1.69 -23.25
C LEU A 176 2.21 -0.23 -23.71
N HIS A 177 3.40 0.23 -24.10
CA HIS A 177 3.65 1.67 -24.26
C HIS A 177 4.11 2.09 -25.66
N GLY A 178 4.26 1.15 -26.59
CA GLY A 178 4.72 1.40 -27.95
C GLY A 178 6.04 2.15 -27.97
N THR A 179 6.09 3.24 -28.73
CA THR A 179 7.28 4.11 -28.83
C THR A 179 7.61 4.79 -27.50
N ASN A 180 6.63 5.04 -26.62
CA ASN A 180 6.87 5.63 -25.30
C ASN A 180 7.76 4.74 -24.39
N SER A 181 7.90 3.45 -24.70
CA SER A 181 8.87 2.58 -24.01
C SER A 181 10.30 3.14 -24.08
N ILE A 182 10.67 3.82 -25.18
CA ILE A 182 11.96 4.47 -25.35
C ILE A 182 12.18 5.55 -24.27
N LYS A 183 11.14 6.32 -23.94
CA LYS A 183 11.21 7.36 -22.91
C LYS A 183 11.46 6.75 -21.53
N ILE A 184 10.75 5.66 -21.20
CA ILE A 184 10.93 4.93 -19.94
C ILE A 184 12.37 4.40 -19.83
N LEU A 185 12.87 3.77 -20.90
CA LEU A 185 14.24 3.24 -20.94
C LEU A 185 15.29 4.35 -20.86
N LEU A 186 15.05 5.50 -21.51
CA LEU A 186 15.93 6.67 -21.43
C LEU A 186 16.02 7.19 -20.00
N PHE A 187 14.89 7.45 -19.33
CA PHE A 187 14.89 7.95 -17.95
C PHE A 187 15.51 6.95 -16.97
N ALA A 188 15.26 5.66 -17.17
CA ALA A 188 15.94 4.62 -16.40
C ALA A 188 17.46 4.61 -16.65
N GLY A 189 17.92 4.72 -17.90
CA GLY A 189 19.33 4.81 -18.25
C GLY A 189 20.02 6.04 -17.65
N LEU A 190 19.36 7.19 -17.69
CA LEU A 190 19.84 8.43 -17.05
C LEU A 190 19.95 8.28 -15.53
N ASN A 191 18.95 7.68 -14.88
CA ASN A 191 18.99 7.39 -13.45
C ASN A 191 20.13 6.42 -13.10
N TYR A 192 20.36 5.38 -13.91
CA TYR A 192 21.48 4.45 -13.74
C TYR A 192 22.82 5.16 -13.82
N ALA A 193 23.01 6.01 -14.84
CA ALA A 193 24.22 6.80 -15.00
C ALA A 193 24.43 7.75 -13.80
N LEU A 194 23.37 8.40 -13.32
CA LEU A 194 23.41 9.25 -12.13
C LEU A 194 23.82 8.45 -10.89
N ALA A 195 23.22 7.29 -10.66
CA ALA A 195 23.52 6.42 -9.53
C ALA A 195 24.99 5.96 -9.51
N HIS A 196 25.58 5.66 -10.67
CA HIS A 196 26.97 5.21 -10.74
C HIS A 196 28.01 6.34 -10.78
N ARG A 197 27.69 7.48 -11.40
CA ARG A 197 28.62 8.62 -11.47
C ARG A 197 28.68 9.41 -10.17
N CYS A 198 27.54 9.56 -9.49
CA CYS A 198 27.44 10.32 -8.25
C CYS A 198 27.44 9.42 -7.00
N GLY A 199 27.03 8.16 -7.12
CA GLY A 199 27.04 7.20 -6.02
C GLY A 199 28.44 7.02 -5.43
N GLY A 200 28.53 6.97 -4.10
CA GLY A 200 29.78 6.84 -3.35
C GLY A 200 30.79 7.98 -3.46
N ALA A 201 30.85 8.71 -4.59
CA ALA A 201 31.89 9.68 -4.94
C ALA A 201 31.72 11.06 -4.30
N LEU A 202 30.47 11.49 -4.09
CA LEU A 202 30.12 12.79 -3.52
C LEU A 202 29.43 12.60 -2.16
N ASP A 203 29.44 13.64 -1.32
CA ASP A 203 28.75 13.65 -0.02
C ASP A 203 27.27 13.28 -0.22
N ALA A 204 26.75 12.39 0.65
CA ALA A 204 25.35 11.99 0.69
C ALA A 204 24.39 13.19 0.74
N ARG A 205 24.82 14.32 1.34
CA ARG A 205 24.07 15.59 1.38
C ARG A 205 23.79 16.20 0.01
N LEU A 206 24.56 15.83 -1.01
CA LEU A 206 24.38 16.30 -2.40
C LEU A 206 23.75 15.22 -3.28
N VAL A 207 24.18 13.96 -3.13
CA VAL A 207 23.75 12.86 -3.99
C VAL A 207 22.28 12.52 -3.78
N VAL A 208 21.83 12.44 -2.52
CA VAL A 208 20.45 12.06 -2.21
C VAL A 208 19.46 13.09 -2.75
N PRO A 209 19.62 14.42 -2.51
CA PRO A 209 18.78 15.43 -3.14
C PRO A 209 18.84 15.41 -4.68
N ALA A 210 20.00 15.16 -5.29
CA ALA A 210 20.12 15.10 -6.75
C ALA A 210 19.33 13.94 -7.37
N ILE A 211 19.39 12.74 -6.77
CA ILE A 211 18.59 11.57 -7.19
C ILE A 211 17.09 11.90 -7.09
N TRP A 212 16.67 12.50 -5.98
CA TRP A 212 15.28 12.88 -5.77
C TRP A 212 14.83 13.98 -6.75
N ALA A 213 15.63 15.02 -6.94
CA ALA A 213 15.34 16.12 -7.85
C ALA A 213 15.19 15.64 -9.29
N PHE A 214 16.06 14.73 -9.74
CA PHE A 214 15.93 14.09 -11.07
C PHE A 214 14.62 13.32 -11.19
N ASN A 215 14.34 12.40 -10.27
CA ASN A 215 13.17 11.52 -10.36
C ASN A 215 11.84 12.27 -10.21
N ILE A 216 11.77 13.24 -9.29
CA ILE A 216 10.61 14.13 -9.14
C ILE A 216 10.48 15.02 -10.37
N GLY A 217 11.58 15.59 -10.87
CA GLY A 217 11.58 16.42 -12.08
C GLY A 217 11.00 15.68 -13.29
N VAL A 218 11.37 14.41 -13.49
CA VAL A 218 10.79 13.57 -14.55
C VAL A 218 9.29 13.33 -14.34
N LEU A 219 8.82 13.13 -13.11
CA LEU A 219 7.38 12.99 -12.84
C LEU A 219 6.60 14.24 -13.23
N PHE A 220 7.06 15.41 -12.79
CA PHE A 220 6.42 16.70 -13.11
C PHE A 220 6.47 16.99 -14.60
N LEU A 221 7.63 16.77 -15.23
CA LEU A 221 7.80 16.92 -16.67
C LEU A 221 6.82 16.04 -17.45
N ALA A 222 6.74 14.75 -17.10
CA ALA A 222 5.84 13.81 -17.75
C ALA A 222 4.36 14.17 -17.51
N HIS A 223 4.01 14.68 -16.33
CA HIS A 223 2.65 15.08 -16.02
C HIS A 223 2.20 16.33 -16.79
N TRP A 224 2.99 17.41 -16.74
CA TRP A 224 2.61 18.69 -17.36
C TRP A 224 2.65 18.67 -18.89
N THR A 225 3.41 17.76 -19.48
CA THR A 225 3.46 17.56 -20.93
C THR A 225 2.56 16.43 -21.41
N GLU A 226 1.75 15.84 -20.52
CA GLU A 226 0.88 14.69 -20.82
C GLU A 226 1.62 13.48 -21.42
N GLY A 227 2.86 13.25 -20.97
CA GLY A 227 3.69 12.13 -21.39
C GLY A 227 4.71 12.47 -22.48
N LEU A 228 5.11 13.74 -22.60
CA LEU A 228 6.13 14.22 -23.53
C LEU A 228 5.89 13.75 -24.96
N PRO A 229 4.80 14.10 -25.64
CA PRO A 229 4.52 13.64 -27.00
C PRO A 229 5.70 13.93 -27.94
N TRP A 230 6.01 12.99 -28.82
CA TRP A 230 7.20 13.03 -29.68
C TRP A 230 7.23 14.26 -30.58
N LYS A 231 6.08 14.80 -30.97
CA LYS A 231 5.97 16.07 -31.70
C LYS A 231 6.62 17.26 -31.00
N LEU A 232 6.78 17.23 -29.67
CA LEU A 232 7.47 18.29 -28.91
C LEU A 232 8.98 18.31 -29.19
N LEU A 233 9.57 17.18 -29.57
CA LEU A 233 10.99 17.09 -29.95
C LEU A 233 11.23 17.52 -31.40
N GLY A 234 10.16 17.73 -32.17
CA GLY A 234 10.19 18.13 -33.58
C GLY A 234 9.07 17.46 -34.37
N THR A 235 8.53 18.17 -35.37
CA THR A 235 7.45 17.67 -36.24
C THR A 235 7.83 16.39 -36.98
N SER A 236 9.12 16.19 -37.28
CA SER A 236 9.67 14.97 -37.88
C SER A 236 9.45 13.69 -37.04
N PHE A 237 9.23 13.82 -35.73
CA PHE A 237 9.00 12.69 -34.83
C PHE A 237 7.51 12.46 -34.52
N ALA A 238 6.59 13.29 -35.05
CA ALA A 238 5.16 13.21 -34.74
C ALA A 238 4.52 11.86 -35.14
N TRP A 239 5.08 11.16 -36.13
CA TRP A 239 4.60 9.83 -36.54
C TRP A 239 4.76 8.78 -35.43
N LEU A 240 5.72 8.96 -34.50
CA LEU A 240 5.91 8.05 -33.36
C LEU A 240 4.75 8.13 -32.36
N ASP A 241 4.02 9.25 -32.32
CA ASP A 241 2.84 9.44 -31.47
C ASP A 241 1.63 8.60 -31.97
N ALA A 242 1.69 8.01 -33.17
CA ALA A 242 0.67 7.06 -33.64
C ALA A 242 0.78 5.68 -32.96
N TYR A 243 1.98 5.32 -32.46
CA TYR A 243 2.29 3.99 -31.94
C TYR A 243 2.45 4.02 -30.41
N THR A 244 1.34 4.16 -29.68
CA THR A 244 1.35 4.42 -28.23
C THR A 244 1.19 3.17 -27.34
N GLY A 245 0.93 2.01 -27.93
CA GLY A 245 0.72 0.75 -27.21
C GLY A 245 -0.66 0.61 -26.57
N LEU A 246 -0.86 -0.45 -25.78
CA LEU A 246 -2.14 -0.75 -25.11
C LEU A 246 -2.52 0.27 -24.01
N LEU A 247 -1.50 0.87 -23.39
CA LEU A 247 -1.63 1.85 -22.30
C LEU A 247 -0.85 3.12 -22.69
N PRO A 248 -1.45 4.03 -23.48
CA PRO A 248 -0.77 5.20 -24.02
C PRO A 248 -0.26 6.17 -22.93
N ARG A 249 -0.95 6.23 -21.79
CA ARG A 249 -0.60 7.08 -20.64
C ARG A 249 0.50 6.45 -19.80
N TRP A 250 1.67 6.27 -20.41
CA TRP A 250 2.83 5.62 -19.79
C TRP A 250 3.26 6.25 -18.46
N TYR A 251 3.10 7.57 -18.34
CA TYR A 251 3.48 8.35 -17.17
C TYR A 251 2.69 7.96 -15.90
N ILE A 252 1.50 7.38 -16.03
CA ILE A 252 0.73 6.87 -14.87
C ILE A 252 1.42 5.65 -14.26
N ASN A 253 1.83 4.68 -15.09
CA ASN A 253 2.54 3.48 -14.63
C ASN A 253 3.98 3.80 -14.23
N TYR A 254 4.56 4.83 -14.85
CA TYR A 254 5.90 5.30 -14.52
C TYR A 254 6.03 5.76 -13.06
N ASN A 255 4.95 6.22 -12.40
CA ASN A 255 4.98 6.57 -10.98
C ASN A 255 5.50 5.42 -10.10
N ILE A 256 5.13 4.17 -10.40
CA ILE A 256 5.65 2.98 -9.68
C ILE A 256 7.09 2.70 -10.10
N SER A 257 7.41 2.84 -11.38
CA SER A 257 8.78 2.66 -11.89
C SER A 257 9.77 3.64 -11.23
N MET A 258 9.36 4.90 -11.04
CA MET A 258 10.15 5.93 -10.36
C MET A 258 10.58 5.48 -8.95
N LEU A 259 9.67 4.85 -8.18
CA LEU A 259 10.02 4.32 -6.85
C LEU A 259 11.13 3.26 -6.93
N ARG A 260 11.14 2.45 -7.98
CA ARG A 260 12.22 1.48 -8.24
C ARG A 260 13.52 2.16 -8.64
N LEU A 261 13.46 3.22 -9.46
CA LEU A 261 14.63 4.02 -9.85
C LEU A 261 15.33 4.62 -8.64
N VAL A 262 14.55 5.25 -7.74
CA VAL A 262 15.05 5.83 -6.49
C VAL A 262 15.58 4.73 -5.56
N SER A 263 14.87 3.61 -5.42
CA SER A 263 15.33 2.46 -4.62
C SER A 263 16.71 1.97 -5.06
N PHE A 264 16.88 1.71 -6.37
CA PHE A 264 18.17 1.29 -6.91
C PHE A 264 19.25 2.34 -6.69
N ALA A 265 18.98 3.62 -6.99
CA ALA A 265 19.99 4.66 -6.91
C ALA A 265 20.49 4.88 -5.47
N LEU A 266 19.60 4.86 -4.49
CA LEU A 266 19.95 5.00 -3.07
C LEU A 266 20.64 3.76 -2.53
N ASP A 267 20.14 2.56 -2.83
CA ASP A 267 20.78 1.31 -2.40
C ASP A 267 22.20 1.18 -3.01
N CYS A 268 22.37 1.59 -4.27
CA CYS A 268 23.68 1.64 -4.95
C CYS A 268 24.62 2.66 -4.30
N HIS A 269 24.14 3.86 -3.96
CA HIS A 269 24.93 4.86 -3.23
C HIS A 269 25.37 4.34 -1.86
N TRP A 270 24.46 3.76 -1.07
CA TRP A 270 24.78 3.21 0.25
C TRP A 270 25.79 2.07 0.19
N ALA A 271 25.60 1.12 -0.73
CA ALA A 271 26.53 0.01 -0.92
C ALA A 271 27.96 0.49 -1.28
N GLN A 272 28.07 1.54 -2.10
CA GLN A 272 29.38 2.12 -2.44
C GLN A 272 30.01 2.88 -1.26
N THR A 273 29.21 3.56 -0.44
CA THR A 273 29.69 4.27 0.76
C THR A 273 30.14 3.31 1.86
N GLU A 274 29.40 2.21 2.08
CA GLU A 274 29.76 1.14 3.02
C GLU A 274 31.12 0.52 2.67
N GLN A 275 31.36 0.28 1.38
CA GLN A 275 32.63 -0.26 0.88
C GLN A 275 33.82 0.69 1.09
N ARG A 276 33.61 2.01 0.98
CA ARG A 276 34.69 3.00 1.20
C ARG A 276 35.05 3.18 2.67
N SER A 277 34.09 2.90 3.55
CA SER A 277 34.25 3.15 4.99
C SER A 277 34.87 1.94 5.73
N ASP A 278 35.33 0.89 5.02
CA ASP A 278 35.81 -0.39 5.57
C ASP A 278 34.89 -1.01 6.64
N ARG A 279 33.62 -0.60 6.69
CA ARG A 279 32.59 -1.12 7.60
C ARG A 279 32.02 -2.46 7.12
N HIS A 280 32.86 -3.30 6.52
CA HIS A 280 32.49 -4.65 6.14
C HIS A 280 32.39 -5.50 7.42
N GLN A 281 31.30 -5.34 8.16
CA GLN A 281 30.83 -6.43 9.02
C GLN A 281 30.03 -7.36 8.12
N PRO A 282 30.58 -8.51 7.69
CA PRO A 282 29.72 -9.57 7.20
C PRO A 282 28.74 -9.87 8.32
N SER A 283 27.43 -9.69 8.08
CA SER A 283 26.42 -10.09 9.05
C SER A 283 26.61 -11.59 9.29
N SER A 284 27.22 -11.92 10.43
CA SER A 284 27.66 -13.26 10.85
C SER A 284 26.51 -14.19 11.24
N ASN A 285 25.27 -13.88 10.86
CA ASN A 285 24.14 -14.77 11.04
C ASN A 285 23.84 -15.45 9.71
N GLY A 286 24.23 -16.73 9.66
CA GLY A 286 24.27 -17.59 8.47
C GLY A 286 22.93 -17.75 7.73
N MET A 287 22.95 -18.64 6.74
CA MET A 287 21.90 -18.98 5.76
C MET A 287 20.42 -18.87 6.20
N ALA A 288 20.10 -18.94 7.50
CA ALA A 288 18.78 -18.63 8.06
C ALA A 288 18.35 -17.16 7.91
N ALA A 289 19.27 -16.19 7.95
CA ALA A 289 18.95 -14.77 7.77
C ALA A 289 18.47 -14.44 6.35
N ALA A 290 18.95 -15.16 5.32
CA ALA A 290 18.59 -14.94 3.91
C ALA A 290 17.11 -15.24 3.56
N GLN A 291 16.35 -15.88 4.47
CA GLN A 291 14.96 -16.28 4.23
C GLN A 291 13.94 -15.18 4.54
N THR A 292 14.28 -14.15 5.31
CA THR A 292 13.34 -13.07 5.63
C THR A 292 13.40 -11.93 4.61
N SER A 293 12.24 -11.35 4.28
CA SER A 293 12.17 -10.19 3.36
C SER A 293 12.97 -8.99 3.89
N ARG A 294 13.00 -8.78 5.23
CA ARG A 294 13.79 -7.69 5.82
C ARG A 294 15.28 -7.87 5.59
N ALA A 295 15.82 -9.04 5.90
CA ALA A 295 17.26 -9.28 5.75
C ALA A 295 17.70 -9.12 4.29
N ARG A 296 16.93 -9.63 3.34
CA ARG A 296 17.18 -9.41 1.90
C ARG A 296 17.10 -7.95 1.50
N THR A 297 16.18 -7.19 2.07
CA THR A 297 16.05 -5.76 1.80
C THR A 297 17.24 -4.96 2.36
N THR A 298 17.73 -5.31 3.55
CA THR A 298 18.83 -4.59 4.22
C THR A 298 20.20 -4.99 3.73
N ALA A 299 20.38 -6.22 3.25
CA ALA A 299 21.65 -6.70 2.73
C ALA A 299 21.94 -6.05 1.36
N SER A 300 23.03 -5.28 1.28
CA SER A 300 23.52 -4.69 0.03
C SER A 300 23.81 -5.79 -1.00
N ALA A 301 23.30 -5.62 -2.23
CA ALA A 301 23.68 -6.49 -3.35
C ALA A 301 25.18 -6.38 -3.67
N SER A 302 25.72 -7.35 -4.40
CA SER A 302 27.12 -7.35 -4.80
C SER A 302 27.43 -6.23 -5.81
N ARG A 303 28.69 -5.82 -5.89
CA ARG A 303 29.14 -4.78 -6.83
C ARG A 303 28.86 -5.16 -8.29
N GLU A 304 28.95 -6.43 -8.63
CA GLU A 304 28.65 -6.95 -9.96
C GLU A 304 27.15 -6.84 -10.28
N GLU A 305 26.28 -7.14 -9.32
CA GLU A 305 24.83 -7.01 -9.47
C GLU A 305 24.43 -5.54 -9.71
N TYR A 306 25.01 -4.58 -8.97
CA TYR A 306 24.77 -3.16 -9.23
C TYR A 306 25.30 -2.68 -10.58
N ARG A 307 26.41 -3.24 -11.08
CA ARG A 307 26.97 -2.91 -12.41
C ARG A 307 26.24 -3.59 -13.58
N SER A 308 25.34 -4.52 -13.29
CA SER A 308 24.57 -5.23 -14.32
C SER A 308 23.39 -4.38 -14.78
N PHE A 309 23.58 -3.67 -15.90
CA PHE A 309 22.51 -2.91 -16.54
C PHE A 309 21.31 -3.80 -16.92
N LEU A 310 21.56 -5.05 -17.32
CA LEU A 310 20.52 -6.02 -17.65
C LEU A 310 19.63 -6.36 -16.44
N LEU A 311 20.25 -6.63 -15.28
CA LEU A 311 19.53 -6.89 -14.03
C LEU A 311 18.71 -5.67 -13.60
N TYR A 312 19.31 -4.48 -13.71
CA TYR A 312 18.65 -3.22 -13.42
C TYR A 312 17.40 -2.97 -14.29
N MET A 313 17.52 -3.12 -15.61
CA MET A 313 16.38 -3.00 -16.54
C MET A 313 15.29 -4.02 -16.23
N THR A 314 15.69 -5.26 -15.92
CA THR A 314 14.75 -6.34 -15.57
C THR A 314 13.98 -6.01 -14.31
N TYR A 315 14.64 -5.46 -13.28
CA TYR A 315 14.01 -5.04 -12.04
C TYR A 315 12.95 -3.94 -12.26
N ILE A 316 13.29 -2.93 -13.05
CA ILE A 316 12.36 -1.81 -13.33
C ILE A 316 11.16 -2.28 -14.12
N ALA A 317 11.40 -3.01 -15.21
CA ALA A 317 10.37 -3.45 -16.15
C ALA A 317 9.78 -4.83 -15.80
N TYR A 318 10.01 -5.34 -14.59
CA TYR A 318 9.57 -6.68 -14.17
C TYR A 318 8.05 -6.84 -14.35
N PRO A 319 7.58 -7.61 -15.36
CA PRO A 319 6.18 -7.60 -15.79
C PRO A 319 5.17 -7.90 -14.68
N PRO A 320 5.40 -8.91 -13.82
CA PRO A 320 4.46 -9.22 -12.74
C PRO A 320 4.20 -8.06 -11.80
N LEU A 321 5.14 -7.12 -11.66
CA LEU A 321 5.00 -6.00 -10.74
C LEU A 321 4.96 -4.63 -11.43
N PHE A 322 5.06 -4.56 -12.76
CA PHE A 322 5.24 -3.29 -13.49
C PHE A 322 4.01 -2.38 -13.46
N ILE A 323 2.81 -2.91 -13.74
CA ILE A 323 1.58 -2.10 -13.88
C ILE A 323 1.06 -1.62 -12.53
N ALA A 324 0.81 -2.56 -11.60
CA ALA A 324 0.25 -2.25 -10.29
C ALA A 324 0.64 -3.31 -9.24
N GLY A 325 1.85 -3.86 -9.32
CA GLY A 325 2.30 -4.83 -8.32
C GLY A 325 2.83 -4.18 -7.05
N PRO A 326 3.00 -4.97 -5.97
CA PRO A 326 3.76 -4.55 -4.82
C PRO A 326 5.12 -3.94 -5.19
N ILE A 327 5.51 -2.92 -4.45
CA ILE A 327 6.79 -2.25 -4.56
C ILE A 327 7.84 -3.09 -3.84
N MET A 328 8.77 -3.62 -4.61
CA MET A 328 9.90 -4.40 -4.14
C MET A 328 11.17 -3.58 -4.30
N THR A 329 12.13 -3.71 -3.38
CA THR A 329 13.42 -3.05 -3.48
C THR A 329 14.37 -3.80 -4.41
N PHE A 330 15.40 -3.12 -4.90
CA PHE A 330 16.39 -3.76 -5.77
C PHE A 330 17.12 -4.90 -5.05
N ASN A 331 17.52 -4.68 -3.79
CA ASN A 331 18.23 -5.69 -3.00
C ASN A 331 17.42 -6.97 -2.80
N ASP A 332 16.13 -6.85 -2.46
CA ASP A 332 15.27 -8.03 -2.29
C ASP A 332 15.09 -8.75 -3.64
N PHE A 333 14.88 -8.01 -4.73
CA PHE A 333 14.71 -8.60 -6.06
C PHE A 333 15.98 -9.33 -6.54
N ALA A 334 17.13 -8.68 -6.44
CA ALA A 334 18.42 -9.28 -6.81
C ALA A 334 18.74 -10.52 -5.95
N ALA A 335 18.49 -10.45 -4.64
CA ALA A 335 18.68 -11.58 -3.73
C ALA A 335 17.82 -12.79 -4.13
N GLN A 336 16.55 -12.58 -4.48
CA GLN A 336 15.65 -13.67 -4.90
C GLN A 336 15.97 -14.23 -6.30
N LEU A 337 16.57 -13.45 -7.20
CA LEU A 337 17.07 -13.97 -8.48
C LEU A 337 18.36 -14.78 -8.31
N ARG A 338 19.25 -14.34 -7.43
CA ARG A 338 20.51 -15.03 -7.10
C ARG A 338 20.25 -16.33 -6.35
N GLN A 339 19.34 -16.31 -5.37
CA GLN A 339 18.91 -17.46 -4.58
C GLN A 339 17.38 -17.54 -4.58
N PRO A 340 16.79 -18.27 -5.54
CA PRO A 340 15.34 -18.44 -5.63
C PRO A 340 14.73 -19.00 -4.35
N LEU A 341 13.62 -18.41 -3.91
CA LEU A 341 12.87 -18.89 -2.76
C LEU A 341 12.03 -20.11 -3.15
N VAL A 342 11.90 -21.06 -2.21
CA VAL A 342 10.96 -22.17 -2.36
C VAL A 342 9.59 -21.70 -1.89
N ILE A 343 8.74 -21.30 -2.83
CA ILE A 343 7.33 -20.96 -2.54
C ILE A 343 6.49 -22.24 -2.67
N PRO A 344 5.87 -22.75 -1.59
CA PRO A 344 5.07 -23.96 -1.66
C PRO A 344 3.88 -23.80 -2.61
N ARG A 345 3.65 -24.80 -3.48
CA ARG A 345 2.51 -24.81 -4.42
C ARG A 345 1.16 -24.62 -3.71
N GLN A 346 1.01 -25.20 -2.51
CA GLN A 346 -0.17 -25.02 -1.68
C GLN A 346 -0.40 -23.56 -1.26
N SER A 347 0.67 -22.81 -0.98
CA SER A 347 0.57 -21.39 -0.64
C SER A 347 0.13 -20.56 -1.84
N VAL A 348 0.65 -20.86 -3.04
CA VAL A 348 0.20 -20.23 -4.29
C VAL A 348 -1.27 -20.54 -4.57
N LEU A 349 -1.68 -21.81 -4.43
CA LEU A 349 -3.08 -22.23 -4.64
C LEU A 349 -4.04 -21.56 -3.66
N ARG A 350 -3.72 -21.55 -2.35
CA ARG A 350 -4.53 -20.83 -1.35
C ARG A 350 -4.62 -19.34 -1.67
N TYR A 351 -3.54 -18.74 -2.14
CA TYR A 351 -3.53 -17.33 -2.53
C TYR A 351 -4.39 -17.06 -3.77
N ALA A 352 -4.33 -17.94 -4.78
CA ALA A 352 -5.17 -17.88 -5.97
C ALA A 352 -6.66 -18.03 -5.63
N ILE A 353 -7.02 -18.99 -4.77
CA ILE A 353 -8.40 -19.17 -4.29
C ILE A 353 -8.89 -17.91 -3.57
N ARG A 354 -8.06 -17.32 -2.68
CA ARG A 354 -8.38 -16.05 -2.02
C ARG A 354 -8.60 -14.92 -3.02
N TRP A 355 -7.78 -14.83 -4.07
CA TRP A 355 -7.93 -13.83 -5.12
C TRP A 355 -9.25 -14.00 -5.90
N ILE A 356 -9.57 -15.23 -6.31
CA ILE A 356 -10.84 -15.56 -6.98
C ILE A 356 -12.02 -15.19 -6.08
N PHE A 357 -11.96 -15.53 -4.79
CA PHE A 357 -13.01 -15.17 -3.82
C PHE A 357 -13.20 -13.65 -3.72
N CYS A 358 -12.11 -12.87 -3.67
CA CYS A 358 -12.20 -11.40 -3.70
C CYS A 358 -12.83 -10.89 -4.99
N LEU A 359 -12.48 -11.47 -6.15
CA LEU A 359 -13.05 -11.11 -7.44
C LEU A 359 -14.57 -11.39 -7.48
N LEU A 360 -15.00 -12.57 -7.04
CA LEU A 360 -16.41 -12.94 -6.98
C LEU A 360 -17.18 -12.09 -5.98
N THR A 361 -16.55 -11.72 -4.85
CA THR A 361 -17.15 -10.79 -3.88
C THR A 361 -17.39 -9.43 -4.51
N MET A 362 -16.42 -8.89 -5.25
CA MET A 362 -16.59 -7.62 -5.96
C MET A 362 -17.68 -7.72 -7.04
N GLU A 363 -17.72 -8.80 -7.82
CA GLU A 363 -18.81 -9.00 -8.78
C GLU A 363 -20.17 -9.06 -8.06
N PHE A 364 -20.30 -9.79 -6.96
CA PHE A 364 -21.53 -9.83 -6.16
C PHE A 364 -21.93 -8.42 -5.71
N VAL A 365 -21.02 -7.67 -5.08
CA VAL A 365 -21.27 -6.31 -4.62
C VAL A 365 -21.74 -5.42 -5.77
N LEU A 366 -21.10 -5.47 -6.95
CA LEU A 366 -21.51 -4.64 -8.09
C LEU A 366 -22.87 -5.01 -8.69
N HIS A 367 -23.37 -6.24 -8.51
CA HIS A 367 -24.72 -6.62 -8.99
C HIS A 367 -25.83 -6.29 -7.99
N PHE A 368 -25.52 -6.20 -6.70
CA PHE A 368 -26.51 -6.03 -5.64
C PHE A 368 -26.45 -4.69 -4.92
N ILE A 369 -25.32 -3.98 -4.97
CA ILE A 369 -25.05 -2.76 -4.22
C ILE A 369 -24.49 -1.70 -5.20
N TRP A 370 -25.37 -0.88 -5.76
CA TRP A 370 -25.05 0.09 -6.83
C TRP A 370 -24.56 1.45 -6.30
N VAL A 371 -23.74 1.43 -5.25
CA VAL A 371 -23.35 2.64 -4.50
C VAL A 371 -22.42 3.57 -5.27
N ASN A 372 -21.64 3.06 -6.23
CA ASN A 372 -20.82 3.95 -7.06
C ASN A 372 -21.69 4.69 -8.06
N ALA A 373 -22.65 4.02 -8.69
CA ALA A 373 -23.61 4.66 -9.58
C ALA A 373 -24.46 5.72 -8.85
N ILE A 374 -24.96 5.40 -7.65
CA ILE A 374 -25.71 6.36 -6.80
C ILE A 374 -24.83 7.58 -6.48
N LYS A 375 -23.57 7.34 -6.10
CA LYS A 375 -22.61 8.40 -5.78
C LYS A 375 -22.32 9.28 -6.99
N ASP A 376 -21.92 8.69 -8.11
CA ASP A 376 -21.47 9.43 -9.30
C ASP A 376 -22.60 10.26 -9.91
N ALA A 377 -23.85 9.77 -9.82
CA ALA A 377 -25.05 10.52 -10.25
C ALA A 377 -25.59 11.50 -9.18
N LYS A 378 -24.96 11.60 -8.01
CA LYS A 378 -25.46 12.36 -6.84
C LYS A 378 -26.91 12.01 -6.46
N ALA A 379 -27.30 10.74 -6.62
CA ALA A 379 -28.68 10.24 -6.49
C ALA A 379 -29.05 9.85 -5.05
N TRP A 380 -28.57 10.60 -4.07
CA TRP A 380 -28.75 10.32 -2.64
C TRP A 380 -29.79 11.21 -1.94
N LYS A 381 -30.40 12.16 -2.66
CA LYS A 381 -31.48 12.99 -2.13
C LYS A 381 -32.68 12.11 -1.75
N GLY A 382 -33.29 12.38 -0.60
CA GLY A 382 -34.44 11.63 -0.09
C GLY A 382 -34.09 10.30 0.57
N LEU A 383 -32.81 9.90 0.62
CA LEU A 383 -32.39 8.75 1.39
C LEU A 383 -32.41 9.06 2.90
N SER A 384 -32.80 8.07 3.69
CA SER A 384 -32.65 8.13 5.15
C SER A 384 -31.19 8.21 5.57
N LEU A 385 -30.92 8.66 6.79
CA LEU A 385 -29.58 8.71 7.37
C LEU A 385 -28.83 7.37 7.32
N MET A 386 -29.55 6.27 7.59
CA MET A 386 -28.99 4.92 7.52
C MET A 386 -28.61 4.54 6.08
N GLN A 387 -29.49 4.80 5.11
CA GLN A 387 -29.20 4.55 3.69
C GLN A 387 -28.02 5.37 3.19
N LEU A 388 -27.99 6.68 3.51
CA LEU A 388 -26.89 7.57 3.13
C LEU A 388 -25.56 7.11 3.74
N SER A 389 -25.56 6.74 5.02
CA SER A 389 -24.38 6.22 5.70
C SER A 389 -23.87 4.92 5.07
N MET A 390 -24.79 4.02 4.69
CA MET A 390 -24.41 2.77 4.01
C MET A 390 -23.90 2.99 2.60
N VAL A 391 -24.44 3.97 1.84
CA VAL A 391 -23.85 4.36 0.55
C VAL A 391 -22.39 4.77 0.75
N GLY A 392 -22.10 5.57 1.78
CA GLY A 392 -20.74 5.96 2.12
C GLY A 392 -19.82 4.79 2.49
N VAL A 393 -20.23 3.97 3.46
CA VAL A 393 -19.43 2.82 3.94
C VAL A 393 -19.16 1.83 2.81
N TRP A 394 -20.17 1.47 2.03
CA TRP A 394 -20.00 0.54 0.93
C TRP A 394 -19.19 1.13 -0.22
N ASN A 395 -19.24 2.44 -0.44
CA ASN A 395 -18.33 3.08 -1.39
C ASN A 395 -16.87 2.87 -0.96
N LEU A 396 -16.55 3.04 0.32
CA LEU A 396 -15.20 2.78 0.86
C LEU A 396 -14.81 1.29 0.75
N ILE A 397 -15.74 0.36 0.96
CA ILE A 397 -15.51 -1.08 0.76
C ILE A 397 -15.20 -1.37 -0.72
N VAL A 398 -15.94 -0.77 -1.64
CA VAL A 398 -15.71 -0.93 -3.09
C VAL A 398 -14.36 -0.32 -3.49
N VAL A 399 -13.97 0.82 -2.92
CA VAL A 399 -12.62 1.42 -3.09
C VAL A 399 -11.53 0.51 -2.53
N TRP A 400 -11.76 -0.19 -1.41
CA TRP A 400 -10.82 -1.17 -0.91
C TRP A 400 -10.70 -2.38 -1.86
N LEU A 401 -11.82 -2.96 -2.31
CA LEU A 401 -11.83 -4.10 -3.22
C LEU A 401 -11.20 -3.79 -4.58
N LYS A 402 -11.48 -2.60 -5.14
CA LYS A 402 -10.95 -2.21 -6.46
C LYS A 402 -9.42 -2.12 -6.49
N LEU A 403 -8.79 -1.80 -5.36
CA LEU A 403 -7.33 -1.77 -5.22
C LEU A 403 -6.78 -3.14 -4.81
N LEU A 404 -7.47 -3.84 -3.90
CA LEU A 404 -7.09 -5.17 -3.42
C LEU A 404 -6.93 -6.17 -4.57
N ILE A 405 -7.89 -6.22 -5.49
CA ILE A 405 -7.96 -7.26 -6.51
C ILE A 405 -6.77 -7.18 -7.49
N PRO A 406 -6.45 -6.03 -8.12
CA PRO A 406 -5.26 -5.90 -8.95
C PRO A 406 -3.97 -6.16 -8.18
N TRP A 407 -3.80 -5.63 -6.98
CA TRP A 407 -2.58 -5.83 -6.19
C TRP A 407 -2.33 -7.30 -5.84
N ARG A 408 -3.40 -8.03 -5.46
CA ARG A 408 -3.33 -9.47 -5.25
C ARG A 408 -3.04 -10.22 -6.55
N PHE A 409 -3.63 -9.83 -7.67
CA PHE A 409 -3.36 -10.46 -8.97
C PHE A 409 -1.87 -10.38 -9.33
N PHE A 410 -1.29 -9.17 -9.29
CA PHE A 410 0.11 -8.94 -9.64
C PHE A 410 1.08 -9.63 -8.66
N ARG A 411 0.73 -9.68 -7.36
CA ARG A 411 1.48 -10.50 -6.41
C ARG A 411 1.38 -12.00 -6.71
N LEU A 412 0.20 -12.51 -7.05
CA LEU A 412 0.02 -13.92 -7.44
C LEU A 412 0.86 -14.26 -8.67
N TRP A 413 0.91 -13.36 -9.66
CA TRP A 413 1.78 -13.52 -10.82
C TRP A 413 3.26 -13.61 -10.40
N ALA A 414 3.73 -12.72 -9.52
CA ALA A 414 5.10 -12.80 -9.01
C ALA A 414 5.37 -14.11 -8.25
N MET A 415 4.43 -14.58 -7.43
CA MET A 415 4.55 -15.86 -6.72
C MET A 415 4.64 -17.06 -7.68
N LEU A 416 3.90 -17.03 -8.80
CA LEU A 416 3.97 -18.08 -9.83
C LEU A 416 5.32 -18.10 -10.56
N ASP A 417 5.99 -16.94 -10.67
CA ASP A 417 7.37 -16.85 -11.16
C ASP A 417 8.41 -17.28 -10.10
N GLY A 418 8.02 -17.37 -8.82
CA GLY A 418 8.93 -17.70 -7.72
C GLY A 418 9.58 -16.47 -7.06
N VAL A 419 8.96 -15.29 -7.21
CA VAL A 419 9.33 -14.06 -6.49
C VAL A 419 8.28 -13.77 -5.41
N ASP A 420 8.71 -13.71 -4.15
CA ASP A 420 7.86 -13.33 -3.02
C ASP A 420 7.92 -11.83 -2.80
N ALA A 421 6.92 -11.13 -3.33
CA ALA A 421 6.71 -9.70 -3.13
C ALA A 421 5.84 -9.42 -1.89
N PRO A 422 5.96 -8.24 -1.23
CA PRO A 422 5.15 -7.92 -0.05
C PRO A 422 3.63 -7.90 -0.34
N GLU A 423 2.81 -8.37 0.59
CA GLU A 423 1.35 -8.22 0.51
C GLU A 423 0.94 -6.76 0.80
N ASN A 424 0.16 -6.15 -0.10
CA ASN A 424 -0.23 -4.75 0.01
C ASN A 424 -1.39 -4.49 0.97
N MET A 425 -2.32 -5.44 1.08
CA MET A 425 -3.47 -5.32 1.97
C MET A 425 -3.50 -6.51 2.92
N ILE A 426 -2.92 -6.29 4.10
CA ILE A 426 -2.83 -7.33 5.14
C ILE A 426 -4.13 -7.45 5.96
N ARG A 427 -4.99 -6.42 5.93
CA ARG A 427 -6.25 -6.36 6.69
C ARG A 427 -7.39 -5.84 5.82
N CYS A 428 -8.61 -6.22 6.21
CA CYS A 428 -9.82 -5.61 5.67
C CYS A 428 -9.92 -4.16 6.18
N VAL A 429 -10.41 -3.24 5.34
CA VAL A 429 -10.65 -1.84 5.74
C VAL A 429 -11.59 -1.75 6.94
N ALA A 430 -12.58 -2.64 7.01
CA ALA A 430 -13.52 -2.76 8.12
C ALA A 430 -12.91 -3.42 9.38
N ASN A 431 -11.65 -3.87 9.35
CA ASN A 431 -10.92 -4.43 10.49
C ASN A 431 -9.72 -3.52 10.90
N ASN A 432 -9.97 -2.22 10.99
CA ASN A 432 -8.98 -1.22 11.40
C ASN A 432 -9.63 -0.08 12.19
N TYR A 433 -9.45 -0.06 13.51
CA TYR A 433 -9.91 1.03 14.41
C TYR A 433 -8.83 2.07 14.75
N SER A 434 -7.59 1.84 14.32
CA SER A 434 -6.45 2.74 14.56
C SER A 434 -6.00 3.34 13.24
N THR A 435 -5.84 4.66 13.21
CA THR A 435 -5.38 5.40 12.03
C THR A 435 -3.96 4.97 11.68
N LEU A 436 -3.10 4.81 12.70
CA LEU A 436 -1.74 4.29 12.50
C LEU A 436 -1.76 2.85 11.99
N GLY A 437 -2.60 1.99 12.59
CA GLY A 437 -2.78 0.61 12.14
C GLY A 437 -3.27 0.50 10.69
N PHE A 438 -4.16 1.41 10.29
CA PHE A 438 -4.64 1.52 8.92
C PHE A 438 -3.48 1.77 7.95
N TRP A 439 -2.69 2.83 8.15
CA TRP A 439 -1.58 3.19 7.25
C TRP A 439 -0.47 2.14 7.16
N ARG A 440 -0.24 1.35 8.22
CA ARG A 440 0.69 0.20 8.19
C ARG A 440 0.17 -0.96 7.35
N SER A 441 -1.15 -1.11 7.31
CA SER A 441 -1.83 -2.25 6.70
C SER A 441 -2.30 -2.00 5.28
N TRP A 442 -2.47 -0.73 4.93
CA TRP A 442 -2.89 -0.24 3.63
C TRP A 442 -1.67 0.05 2.76
N HIS A 443 -1.67 -0.50 1.54
CA HIS A 443 -0.57 -0.35 0.58
C HIS A 443 0.81 -0.62 1.22
N ARG A 444 0.93 -1.71 1.99
CA ARG A 444 2.07 -1.99 2.86
C ARG A 444 3.43 -1.92 2.14
N SER A 445 3.54 -2.39 0.89
CA SER A 445 4.81 -2.32 0.16
C SER A 445 5.28 -0.88 -0.04
N TYR A 446 4.35 0.04 -0.30
CA TYR A 446 4.63 1.46 -0.45
C TYR A 446 5.03 2.07 0.89
N ASN A 447 4.33 1.72 1.97
CA ASN A 447 4.70 2.17 3.31
C ASN A 447 6.13 1.73 3.69
N LEU A 448 6.49 0.45 3.47
CA LEU A 448 7.84 -0.06 3.71
C LEU A 448 8.89 0.69 2.88
N TRP A 449 8.57 1.00 1.62
CA TRP A 449 9.43 1.78 0.74
C TRP A 449 9.64 3.21 1.25
N ILE A 450 8.56 3.91 1.61
CA ILE A 450 8.62 5.26 2.20
C ILE A 450 9.47 5.27 3.46
N VAL A 451 9.27 4.28 4.33
CA VAL A 451 10.03 4.21 5.58
C VAL A 451 11.53 4.09 5.28
N ARG A 452 11.91 3.23 4.33
CA ARG A 452 13.31 3.00 3.96
C ARG A 452 13.97 4.20 3.26
N TYR A 453 13.30 4.80 2.28
CA TYR A 453 13.94 5.77 1.37
C TYR A 453 13.62 7.24 1.66
N ILE A 454 12.65 7.53 2.52
CA ILE A 454 12.31 8.91 2.94
C ILE A 454 12.47 9.05 4.44
N TYR A 455 11.69 8.29 5.22
CA TYR A 455 11.57 8.52 6.67
C TYR A 455 12.88 8.25 7.44
N ILE A 456 13.55 7.11 7.20
CA ILE A 456 14.82 6.78 7.88
C ILE A 456 15.93 7.78 7.48
N PRO A 457 16.16 8.11 6.19
CA PRO A 457 17.20 9.05 5.78
C PRO A 457 17.10 10.47 6.38
N ILE A 458 15.90 10.96 6.68
CA ILE A 458 15.69 12.31 7.25
C ILE A 458 15.78 12.36 8.79
N GLY A 459 16.29 11.30 9.41
CA GLY A 459 16.49 11.19 10.86
C GLY A 459 15.39 10.41 11.59
N GLY A 460 14.38 9.93 10.86
CA GLY A 460 13.31 9.07 11.35
C GLY A 460 12.73 9.49 12.69
N ALA A 461 12.96 8.65 13.68
CA ALA A 461 12.51 8.82 15.06
C ALA A 461 12.87 10.17 15.69
N ALA A 462 14.10 10.64 15.44
CA ALA A 462 14.64 11.84 16.04
C ALA A 462 14.02 13.11 15.46
N ASN A 463 13.55 13.05 14.20
CA ASN A 463 12.97 14.17 13.45
C ASN A 463 11.52 13.88 13.05
N ALA A 464 10.75 13.28 13.95
CA ALA A 464 9.53 12.60 13.56
C ALA A 464 8.44 13.49 12.96
N VAL A 465 8.29 14.73 13.44
CA VAL A 465 7.31 15.70 12.92
C VAL A 465 7.65 16.14 11.49
N PRO A 466 8.82 16.75 11.21
CA PRO A 466 9.18 17.13 9.84
C PRO A 466 9.29 15.93 8.91
N ALA A 467 9.71 14.76 9.43
CA ALA A 467 9.75 13.53 8.66
C ALA A 467 8.36 13.09 8.19
N THR A 468 7.36 13.16 9.09
CA THR A 468 5.99 12.79 8.78
C THR A 468 5.37 13.76 7.77
N LEU A 469 5.59 15.07 7.94
CA LEU A 469 5.11 16.08 6.99
C LEU A 469 5.69 15.88 5.59
N LEU A 470 6.99 15.58 5.48
CA LEU A 470 7.63 15.30 4.21
C LEU A 470 7.05 14.04 3.56
N VAL A 471 6.88 12.97 4.35
CA VAL A 471 6.29 11.71 3.88
C VAL A 471 4.89 11.92 3.33
N PHE A 472 3.99 12.57 4.06
CA PHE A 472 2.62 12.80 3.59
C PHE A 472 2.55 13.76 2.40
N THR A 473 3.45 14.75 2.35
CA THR A 473 3.58 15.62 1.18
C THR A 473 3.99 14.83 -0.05
N PHE A 474 5.00 13.96 0.08
CA PHE A 474 5.40 13.06 -1.00
C PHE A 474 4.27 12.11 -1.42
N VAL A 475 3.57 11.50 -0.47
CA VAL A 475 2.43 10.62 -0.75
C VAL A 475 1.36 11.34 -1.57
N ALA A 476 1.01 12.56 -1.18
CA ALA A 476 0.03 13.36 -1.92
C ALA A 476 0.51 13.67 -3.34
N LEU A 477 1.73 14.22 -3.49
CA LEU A 477 2.30 14.58 -4.79
C LEU A 477 2.48 13.38 -5.73
N TRP A 478 2.82 12.21 -5.17
CA TRP A 478 2.98 10.98 -5.95
C TRP A 478 1.66 10.42 -6.46
N HIS A 479 0.57 10.59 -5.69
CA HIS A 479 -0.76 10.12 -6.08
C HIS A 479 -1.44 11.05 -7.09
N ASP A 480 -1.35 12.36 -6.88
CA ASP A 480 -1.88 13.35 -7.80
C ASP A 480 -1.13 14.68 -7.62
N LEU A 481 -0.64 15.19 -8.74
CA LEU A 481 0.04 16.48 -8.80
C LEU A 481 -0.96 17.64 -8.82
N SER A 482 -2.28 17.37 -8.94
CA SER A 482 -3.31 18.34 -8.63
C SER A 482 -3.34 18.58 -7.11
N LEU A 483 -3.09 19.83 -6.70
CA LEU A 483 -2.97 20.25 -5.28
C LEU A 483 -4.19 19.90 -4.40
N LYS A 484 -5.27 19.37 -4.98
CA LYS A 484 -6.47 18.89 -4.28
C LYS A 484 -6.17 17.74 -3.33
N LEU A 485 -5.34 16.78 -3.75
CA LEU A 485 -4.96 15.64 -2.91
C LEU A 485 -3.92 16.03 -1.85
N LEU A 486 -3.20 17.15 -2.03
CA LEU A 486 -2.30 17.70 -1.01
C LEU A 486 -3.08 18.21 0.21
N ALA A 487 -4.15 18.98 -0.01
CA ALA A 487 -5.02 19.43 1.08
C ALA A 487 -5.63 18.26 1.86
N TRP A 488 -6.07 17.21 1.15
CA TRP A 488 -6.54 15.98 1.77
C TRP A 488 -5.44 15.26 2.57
N GLY A 489 -4.23 15.12 2.02
CA GLY A 489 -3.11 14.46 2.70
C GLY A 489 -2.69 15.17 4.00
N TRP A 490 -2.72 16.51 4.00
CA TRP A 490 -2.44 17.31 5.20
C TRP A 490 -3.55 17.16 6.24
N LEU A 491 -4.82 17.16 5.83
CA LEU A 491 -5.95 16.91 6.72
C LEU A 491 -5.83 15.54 7.40
N VAL A 492 -5.46 14.50 6.66
CA VAL A 492 -5.27 13.17 7.25
C VAL A 492 -4.07 13.12 8.20
N THR A 493 -3.02 13.91 7.94
CA THR A 493 -1.88 14.04 8.87
C THR A 493 -2.32 14.65 10.20
N LEU A 494 -3.19 15.67 10.17
CA LEU A 494 -3.79 16.25 11.38
C LEU A 494 -4.64 15.21 12.14
N PHE A 495 -5.34 14.32 11.45
CA PHE A 495 -6.17 13.28 12.07
C PHE A 495 -5.38 12.19 12.80
N ILE A 496 -4.06 12.10 12.60
CA ILE A 496 -3.19 11.22 13.39
C ILE A 496 -2.89 11.83 14.76
N VAL A 497 -2.90 13.16 14.89
CA VAL A 497 -2.51 13.88 16.12
C VAL A 497 -3.36 13.48 17.33
N PRO A 498 -4.69 13.38 17.27
CA PRO A 498 -5.50 12.94 18.41
C PRO A 498 -5.12 11.54 18.91
N GLU A 499 -4.84 10.59 18.01
CA GLU A 499 -4.40 9.24 18.40
C GLU A 499 -3.04 9.29 19.10
N LEU A 500 -2.12 10.14 18.64
CA LEU A 500 -0.80 10.32 19.26
C LEU A 500 -0.90 10.98 20.64
N LEU A 501 -1.71 12.03 20.77
CA LEU A 501 -1.95 12.71 22.04
C LEU A 501 -2.63 11.77 23.04
N ALA A 502 -3.60 10.97 22.62
CA ALA A 502 -4.26 9.99 23.48
C ALA A 502 -3.26 8.93 23.98
N ARG A 503 -2.37 8.44 23.11
CA ARG A 503 -1.29 7.51 23.50
C ARG A 503 -0.25 8.16 24.43
N TRP A 504 -0.05 9.48 24.30
CA TRP A 504 0.84 10.25 25.16
C TRP A 504 0.25 10.49 26.55
N LEU A 505 -1.01 10.93 26.63
CA LEU A 505 -1.73 11.18 27.88
C LEU A 505 -2.05 9.89 28.64
N VAL A 506 -2.37 8.81 27.91
CA VAL A 506 -2.81 7.54 28.48
C VAL A 506 -1.97 6.37 27.94
N PRO A 507 -0.68 6.28 28.33
CA PRO A 507 0.22 5.25 27.83
C PRO A 507 -0.16 3.87 28.36
N THR A 508 -0.13 2.87 27.48
CA THR A 508 -0.45 1.46 27.81
C THR A 508 0.43 0.91 28.94
N LYS A 509 1.69 1.36 29.04
CA LYS A 509 2.61 0.93 30.10
C LYS A 509 2.13 1.30 31.51
N LYS A 510 1.42 2.42 31.66
CA LYS A 510 0.96 2.94 32.95
C LYS A 510 -0.47 2.51 33.27
N TYR A 511 -1.36 2.57 32.27
CA TYR A 511 -2.80 2.36 32.48
C TYR A 511 -3.32 1.08 31.84
N GLY A 512 -2.47 0.27 31.22
CA GLY A 512 -2.91 -0.92 30.47
C GLY A 512 -3.74 -1.89 31.30
N ASP A 513 -3.38 -2.07 32.57
CA ASP A 513 -4.04 -2.95 33.56
C ASP A 513 -5.32 -2.38 34.17
N GLU A 514 -5.63 -1.10 33.92
CA GLU A 514 -6.85 -0.48 34.43
C GLU A 514 -8.10 -1.00 33.70
N PRO A 515 -9.21 -1.27 34.42
CA PRO A 515 -10.43 -1.81 33.84
C PRO A 515 -11.09 -0.85 32.83
N TRP A 516 -10.94 0.46 33.03
CA TRP A 516 -11.48 1.50 32.16
C TRP A 516 -10.65 1.71 30.89
N TYR A 517 -9.38 1.29 30.87
CA TYR A 517 -8.45 1.59 29.77
C TYR A 517 -8.95 1.04 28.43
N ARG A 518 -9.46 -0.19 28.44
CA ARG A 518 -10.03 -0.81 27.24
C ARG A 518 -11.26 -0.07 26.71
N ALA A 519 -12.11 0.43 27.61
CA ALA A 519 -13.28 1.22 27.22
C ALA A 519 -12.85 2.56 26.62
N ALA A 520 -11.87 3.24 27.23
CA ALA A 520 -11.27 4.46 26.69
C ALA A 520 -10.64 4.24 25.30
N CYS A 521 -9.91 3.13 25.10
CA CYS A 521 -9.42 2.74 23.78
C CYS A 521 -10.55 2.47 22.77
N GLY A 522 -11.66 1.89 23.22
CA GLY A 522 -12.87 1.69 22.42
C GLY A 522 -13.44 3.02 21.92
N VAL A 523 -13.64 3.98 22.83
CA VAL A 523 -14.13 5.33 22.50
C VAL A 523 -13.17 6.06 21.56
N GLY A 524 -11.87 6.02 21.84
CA GLY A 524 -10.84 6.59 20.97
C GLY A 524 -10.82 5.93 19.58
N GLY A 525 -11.07 4.61 19.50
CA GLY A 525 -11.20 3.89 18.24
C GLY A 525 -12.42 4.35 17.43
N VAL A 526 -13.57 4.56 18.06
CA VAL A 526 -14.77 5.11 17.40
C VAL A 526 -14.50 6.51 16.84
N PHE A 527 -13.84 7.37 17.63
CA PHE A 527 -13.45 8.70 17.20
C PHE A 527 -12.53 8.65 15.97
N ASN A 528 -11.51 7.78 15.99
CA ASN A 528 -10.62 7.59 14.84
C ASN A 528 -11.36 7.06 13.61
N LEU A 529 -12.31 6.14 13.79
CA LEU A 529 -13.14 5.62 12.70
C LEU A 529 -13.96 6.74 12.05
N PHE A 530 -14.58 7.62 12.83
CA PHE A 530 -15.31 8.76 12.27
C PHE A 530 -14.40 9.72 11.50
N LEU A 531 -13.23 10.05 12.04
CA LEU A 531 -12.25 10.90 11.33
C LEU A 531 -11.80 10.27 10.02
N MET A 532 -11.42 8.98 10.04
CA MET A 532 -10.95 8.28 8.85
C MET A 532 -12.05 8.08 7.81
N MET A 533 -13.26 7.71 8.23
CA MET A 533 -14.39 7.61 7.30
C MET A 533 -14.72 8.98 6.72
N GLY A 534 -14.83 10.03 7.54
CA GLY A 534 -15.12 11.39 7.07
C GLY A 534 -14.10 11.89 6.05
N ALA A 535 -12.80 11.76 6.35
CA ALA A 535 -11.72 12.16 5.44
C ALA A 535 -11.81 11.46 4.08
N ASN A 536 -12.02 10.13 4.10
CA ASN A 536 -12.04 9.32 2.90
C ASN A 536 -13.36 9.48 2.12
N LEU A 537 -14.47 9.77 2.81
CA LEU A 537 -15.74 10.06 2.16
C LEU A 537 -15.67 11.37 1.38
N VAL A 538 -15.03 12.40 1.94
CA VAL A 538 -14.78 13.67 1.25
C VAL A 538 -13.81 13.48 0.08
N GLY A 539 -12.70 12.77 0.29
CA GLY A 539 -11.64 12.63 -0.71
C GLY A 539 -12.00 11.70 -1.88
N PHE A 540 -12.69 10.59 -1.61
CA PHE A 540 -12.85 9.50 -2.58
C PHE A 540 -14.30 9.06 -2.84
N ALA A 541 -15.26 9.43 -1.99
CA ALA A 541 -16.65 9.00 -2.11
C ALA A 541 -17.61 10.14 -2.48
N ILE A 542 -18.29 10.75 -1.52
CA ILE A 542 -19.43 11.66 -1.71
C ILE A 542 -19.03 13.14 -1.91
N GLY A 543 -17.75 13.48 -1.70
CA GLY A 543 -17.25 14.83 -1.85
C GLY A 543 -17.70 15.79 -0.73
N LEU A 544 -17.31 17.07 -0.86
CA LEU A 544 -17.69 18.10 0.10
C LEU A 544 -19.21 18.34 0.13
N ASP A 545 -19.87 18.35 -1.03
CA ASP A 545 -21.32 18.55 -1.14
C ASP A 545 -22.09 17.45 -0.39
N GLY A 546 -21.71 16.19 -0.63
CA GLY A 546 -22.35 15.04 0.01
C GLY A 546 -22.06 14.98 1.51
N MET A 547 -20.84 15.31 1.92
CA MET A 547 -20.49 15.38 3.35
C MET A 547 -21.28 16.48 4.05
N LYS A 548 -21.39 17.67 3.45
CA LYS A 548 -22.19 18.77 3.99
C LYS A 548 -23.66 18.36 4.15
N TYR A 549 -24.23 17.75 3.11
CA TYR A 549 -25.58 17.20 3.18
C TYR A 549 -25.74 16.17 4.32
N MET A 550 -24.77 15.27 4.51
CA MET A 550 -24.80 14.29 5.60
C MET A 550 -24.72 14.96 6.98
N VAL A 551 -23.86 15.97 7.15
CA VAL A 551 -23.77 16.74 8.41
C VAL A 551 -25.07 17.48 8.68
N ASP A 552 -25.63 18.17 7.68
CA ASP A 552 -26.89 18.91 7.81
C ASP A 552 -28.05 17.98 8.19
N GLN A 553 -28.09 16.76 7.66
CA GLN A 553 -29.08 15.75 8.07
C GLN A 553 -28.82 15.23 9.49
N LEU A 554 -27.57 15.10 9.92
CA LEU A 554 -27.22 14.63 11.28
C LEU A 554 -27.49 15.68 12.36
N THR A 555 -27.31 16.98 12.07
CA THR A 555 -27.51 18.06 13.03
C THR A 555 -28.88 18.70 12.95
N GLY A 556 -29.49 18.74 11.75
CA GLY A 556 -30.75 19.44 11.48
C GLY A 556 -32.00 18.58 11.58
N SER A 557 -31.89 17.25 11.72
CA SER A 557 -33.06 16.36 11.86
C SER A 557 -33.26 15.88 13.31
N ALA A 558 -34.52 15.73 13.73
CA ALA A 558 -34.86 15.23 15.06
C ALA A 558 -34.32 13.81 15.35
N GLY A 559 -34.07 13.02 14.31
CA GLY A 559 -33.50 11.66 14.41
C GLY A 559 -31.98 11.59 14.27
N GLY A 560 -31.29 12.71 13.99
CA GLY A 560 -29.87 12.72 13.66
C GLY A 560 -28.96 12.37 14.84
N ILE A 561 -29.18 12.99 16.01
CA ILE A 561 -28.41 12.71 17.23
C ILE A 561 -28.63 11.27 17.72
N PRO A 562 -29.89 10.76 17.84
CA PRO A 562 -30.12 9.35 18.18
C PRO A 562 -29.43 8.37 17.22
N PHE A 563 -29.44 8.65 15.92
CA PHE A 563 -28.75 7.84 14.92
C PHE A 563 -27.23 7.84 15.11
N LEU A 564 -26.63 9.01 15.39
CA LEU A 564 -25.19 9.12 15.65
C LEU A 564 -24.77 8.35 16.91
N LEU A 565 -25.59 8.40 17.97
CA LEU A 565 -25.35 7.62 19.19
C LEU A 565 -25.44 6.11 18.92
N ALA A 566 -26.45 5.67 18.18
CA ALA A 566 -26.59 4.26 17.78
C ALA A 566 -25.42 3.78 16.91
N CYS A 567 -24.97 4.60 15.95
CA CYS A 567 -23.78 4.34 15.17
C CYS A 567 -22.53 4.24 16.05
N SER A 568 -22.35 5.17 16.98
CA SER A 568 -21.20 5.19 17.90
C SER A 568 -21.16 3.94 18.79
N ALA A 569 -22.30 3.52 19.32
CA ALA A 569 -22.41 2.29 20.11
C ALA A 569 -22.10 1.04 19.27
N THR A 570 -22.60 0.97 18.04
CA THR A 570 -22.32 -0.13 17.10
C THR A 570 -20.84 -0.21 16.75
N LEU A 571 -20.23 0.94 16.40
CA LEU A 571 -18.81 1.01 16.09
C LEU A 571 -17.97 0.66 17.32
N TYR A 572 -18.37 1.10 18.52
CA TYR A 572 -17.70 0.74 19.77
C TYR A 572 -17.63 -0.78 19.95
N ILE A 573 -18.74 -1.48 19.75
CA ILE A 573 -18.79 -2.95 19.77
C ILE A 573 -17.81 -3.53 18.74
N GLY A 574 -17.85 -3.03 17.50
CA GLY A 574 -16.90 -3.43 16.46
C GLY A 574 -15.43 -3.24 16.87
N VAL A 575 -15.09 -2.11 17.48
CA VAL A 575 -13.74 -1.80 17.99
C VAL A 575 -13.36 -2.80 19.10
N GLN A 576 -14.28 -3.12 20.01
CA GLN A 576 -14.03 -4.11 21.06
C GLN A 576 -13.70 -5.49 20.47
N LEU A 577 -14.42 -5.94 19.44
CA LEU A 577 -14.06 -7.19 18.75
C LEU A 577 -12.70 -7.11 18.07
N MET A 578 -12.42 -6.02 17.37
CA MET A 578 -11.12 -5.84 16.68
C MET A 578 -9.95 -5.79 17.66
N MET A 579 -10.17 -5.30 18.89
CA MET A 579 -9.17 -5.33 19.95
C MET A 579 -8.97 -6.73 20.52
N GLU A 580 -10.03 -7.53 20.65
CA GLU A 580 -9.93 -8.92 21.17
C GLU A 580 -9.36 -9.90 20.16
N TYR A 581 -9.60 -9.65 18.86
CA TYR A 581 -9.02 -10.44 17.79
C TYR A 581 -7.49 -10.27 17.66
N ARG A 582 -6.93 -9.22 18.26
CA ARG A 582 -5.50 -8.89 18.23
C ARG A 582 -4.83 -9.36 19.50
#